data_AF-A0A820HFD6-F1
#
_entry.id   AF-A0A820HFD6-F1
#
_cell.length_a   1.000
_cell.length_b   1.000
_cell.length_c   1.000
_cell.angle_alpha   90.00
_cell.angle_beta   90.00
_cell.angle_gamma   90.00
#
_symmetry.space_group_name_H-M   'P 1'
#
loop_
_entity.id
_entity.type
_entity.pdbx_description
1 polymer ?
#
loop_
_entity_poly.entity_id
_entity_poly.type
_entity_poly.pdbx_seq_one_letter_code
_entity_poly.pdbx_strand_id
1 'polypeptide(L)'
;MRDDLKNVLTSSSTRIVVLWAEPTYISLILQYALYSDVLGPHFTWILSSSVSLRFYNNISIEKSIGILTVEPTAGNVLHAPISTTLLNDAYNIWKHFEPSKPPLEEN
;
A
#
# COMPACT_ATOMS: atom_id res chain seq x y z
N MET A 1 3.73 -8.94 -19.08
CA MET A 1 3.83 -8.44 -17.70
C MET A 1 3.52 -6.94 -17.55
N ARG A 2 4.09 -6.02 -18.35
CA ARG A 2 3.78 -4.57 -18.25
C ARG A 2 2.30 -4.27 -18.56
N ASP A 3 1.78 -4.77 -19.67
CA ASP A 3 0.38 -4.56 -20.07
C ASP A 3 -0.60 -5.25 -19.11
N ASP A 4 -0.16 -6.34 -18.46
CA ASP A 4 -0.96 -7.07 -17.48
C ASP A 4 -1.24 -6.22 -16.24
N LEU A 5 -0.25 -5.49 -15.71
CA LEU A 5 -0.44 -4.67 -14.52
C LEU A 5 -1.46 -3.55 -14.77
N LYS A 6 -1.34 -2.84 -15.89
CA LYS A 6 -2.28 -1.78 -16.25
C LYS A 6 -3.69 -2.33 -16.42
N ASN A 7 -3.83 -3.44 -17.14
CA ASN A 7 -5.14 -4.05 -17.39
C ASN A 7 -5.78 -4.55 -16.10
N VAL A 8 -5.01 -5.19 -15.20
CA VAL A 8 -5.49 -5.63 -13.90
C VAL A 8 -5.97 -4.46 -13.04
N LEU A 9 -5.21 -3.36 -12.99
CA LEU A 9 -5.59 -2.19 -12.17
C LEU A 9 -6.76 -1.40 -12.75
N THR A 10 -6.81 -1.24 -14.08
CA THR A 10 -7.87 -0.46 -14.75
C THR A 10 -9.18 -1.23 -14.92
N SER A 11 -9.14 -2.57 -14.95
CA SER A 11 -10.34 -3.42 -14.96
C SER A 11 -11.02 -3.50 -13.59
N SER A 12 -10.30 -3.17 -12.51
CA SER A 12 -10.85 -3.07 -11.17
C SER A 12 -11.51 -1.71 -10.92
N SER A 13 -12.55 -1.66 -10.09
CA SER A 13 -13.12 -0.40 -9.58
C SER A 13 -12.30 0.20 -8.43
N THR A 14 -11.41 -0.59 -7.84
CA THR A 14 -10.54 -0.16 -6.74
C THR A 14 -9.46 0.80 -7.22
N ARG A 15 -9.16 1.84 -6.44
CA ARG A 15 -8.10 2.82 -6.70
C ARG A 15 -7.00 2.82 -5.63
N ILE A 16 -7.10 1.92 -4.66
CA ILE A 16 -6.10 1.70 -3.61
C ILE A 16 -5.36 0.40 -3.91
N VAL A 17 -4.04 0.47 -4.00
CA VAL A 17 -3.18 -0.70 -4.22
C VAL A 17 -2.32 -0.91 -2.99
N VAL A 18 -2.50 -2.03 -2.31
CA VAL A 18 -1.62 -2.46 -1.22
C VAL A 18 -0.55 -3.36 -1.81
N LEU A 19 0.70 -2.90 -1.80
CA LEU A 19 1.84 -3.63 -2.32
C LEU A 19 2.65 -4.22 -1.16
N TRP A 20 2.52 -5.55 -1.02
CA TRP A 20 3.25 -6.35 -0.04
C TRP A 20 4.33 -7.18 -0.74
N ALA A 21 5.58 -6.73 -0.69
CA ALA A 21 6.71 -7.42 -1.28
C ALA A 21 8.03 -6.99 -0.62
N GLU A 22 9.14 -7.69 -0.91
CA GLU A 22 10.46 -7.23 -0.47
C GLU A 22 10.84 -5.89 -1.14
N PRO A 23 11.67 -5.05 -0.49
CA PRO A 23 12.04 -3.73 -0.99
C PRO A 23 12.52 -3.71 -2.45
N THR A 24 13.33 -4.69 -2.86
CA THR A 24 13.84 -4.81 -4.23
C THR A 24 12.72 -4.97 -5.26
N TYR A 25 11.70 -5.78 -4.94
CA TYR A 25 10.55 -5.99 -5.81
C TYR A 25 9.59 -4.79 -5.80
N ILE A 26 9.44 -4.12 -4.66
CA ILE A 26 8.65 -2.89 -4.58
C ILE A 26 9.20 -1.84 -5.55
N SER A 27 10.51 -1.58 -5.53
CA SER A 27 11.12 -0.64 -6.47
C SER A 27 10.88 -1.00 -7.94
N LEU A 28 10.96 -2.30 -8.27
CA LEU A 28 10.78 -2.80 -9.62
C LEU A 28 9.32 -2.70 -10.10
N ILE A 29 8.37 -3.04 -9.22
CA ILE A 29 6.93 -2.93 -9.49
C ILE A 29 6.51 -1.47 -9.65
N LEU A 30 6.98 -0.57 -8.78
CA LEU A 30 6.68 0.85 -8.89
C LEU A 30 7.26 1.46 -10.17
N GLN A 31 8.43 1.01 -10.61
CA GLN A 31 8.99 1.40 -11.89
C GLN A 31 8.06 0.99 -13.05
N TYR A 32 7.52 -0.23 -13.04
CA TYR A 32 6.53 -0.64 -14.04
C TYR A 32 5.22 0.13 -13.94
N ALA A 33 4.75 0.42 -12.74
CA ALA A 33 3.56 1.22 -12.50
C ALA A 33 3.72 2.65 -13.04
N LEU A 34 4.90 3.24 -12.87
CA LEU A 34 5.24 4.54 -13.45
C LEU A 34 5.17 4.52 -14.97
N TYR A 35 5.82 3.54 -15.60
CA TYR A 35 5.83 3.41 -17.06
C TYR A 35 4.45 3.12 -17.65
N SER A 36 3.57 2.51 -16.87
CA SER A 36 2.21 2.14 -17.30
C SER A 36 1.17 3.22 -16.97
N ASP A 37 1.59 4.31 -16.36
CA ASP A 37 0.75 5.44 -15.94
C ASP A 37 -0.36 5.04 -14.94
N VAL A 38 -0.01 4.18 -13.98
CA VAL A 38 -0.91 3.69 -12.92
C VAL A 38 -0.43 4.07 -11.52
N LEU A 39 0.41 5.10 -11.41
CA LEU A 39 0.72 5.80 -10.15
C LEU A 39 -0.24 7.00 -9.99
N GLY A 40 0.10 7.99 -9.16
CA GLY A 40 -0.75 9.18 -8.97
C GLY A 40 -1.03 9.90 -10.30
N PRO A 41 -2.18 10.60 -10.47
CA PRO A 41 -3.32 10.83 -9.54
C PRO A 41 -4.41 9.74 -9.57
N HIS A 42 -4.20 8.65 -10.32
CA HIS A 42 -5.25 7.67 -10.59
C HIS A 42 -5.32 6.56 -9.53
N PHE A 43 -4.19 6.18 -8.93
CA PHE A 43 -4.13 5.14 -7.91
C PHE A 43 -3.33 5.61 -6.70
N THR A 44 -3.84 5.32 -5.52
CA THR A 44 -3.14 5.48 -4.25
C THR A 44 -2.43 4.18 -3.91
N TRP A 45 -1.12 4.23 -3.70
CA TRP A 45 -0.30 3.06 -3.40
C TRP A 45 0.12 3.06 -1.93
N ILE A 46 -0.01 1.90 -1.28
CA ILE A 46 0.41 1.67 0.10
C ILE A 46 1.48 0.59 0.07
N LEU A 47 2.69 0.91 0.51
CA LEU A 47 3.86 0.03 0.44
C LEU A 47 4.15 -0.58 1.81
N SER A 48 4.40 -1.90 1.85
CA SER A 48 4.75 -2.61 3.09
C SER A 48 6.10 -2.21 3.69
N SER A 49 6.97 -1.55 2.92
CA SER A 49 8.25 -1.02 3.37
C SER A 49 8.62 0.23 2.59
N SER A 50 9.41 1.13 3.19
CA SER A 50 9.98 2.25 2.44
C SER A 50 11.06 1.81 1.47
N VAL A 51 11.09 2.47 0.32
CA VAL A 51 12.10 2.28 -0.71
C VAL A 51 12.61 3.63 -1.18
N SER A 52 13.88 3.67 -1.60
CA SER A 52 14.42 4.87 -2.22
C SER A 52 13.70 5.15 -3.54
N LEU A 53 12.99 6.27 -3.60
CA LEU A 53 12.36 6.78 -4.82
C LEU A 53 13.37 7.50 -5.74
N ARG A 54 14.67 7.51 -5.40
CA ARG A 54 15.71 8.22 -6.16
C ARG A 54 15.98 7.65 -7.56
N PHE A 55 15.41 6.49 -7.89
CA PHE A 55 15.50 5.90 -9.22
C PHE A 55 14.60 6.60 -10.27
N TYR A 56 13.73 7.51 -9.82
CA TYR A 56 12.88 8.31 -10.68
C TYR A 56 13.64 9.54 -11.18
N ASN A 57 13.89 9.62 -12.49
CA ASN A 57 14.34 10.87 -13.12
C ASN A 57 13.42 12.02 -12.66
N ASN A 58 13.96 13.23 -12.46
CA ASN A 58 13.25 14.40 -11.90
C ASN A 58 11.83 14.65 -12.45
N ILE A 59 11.56 14.24 -13.69
CA ILE A 59 10.25 14.35 -14.37
C ILE A 59 9.16 13.46 -13.71
N SER A 60 9.52 12.47 -12.91
CA SER A 60 8.59 11.46 -12.37
C SER A 60 8.31 11.55 -10.87
N ILE A 61 8.92 12.51 -10.16
CA ILE A 61 8.66 12.73 -8.73
C ILE A 61 7.19 13.11 -8.50
N GLU A 62 6.59 13.91 -9.38
CA GLU A 62 5.18 14.31 -9.28
C GLU A 62 4.22 13.10 -9.32
N LYS A 63 4.58 12.04 -10.06
CA LYS A 63 3.78 10.80 -10.12
C LYS A 63 3.90 9.93 -8.87
N SER A 64 4.90 10.19 -8.02
CA SER A 64 5.04 9.53 -6.72
C SER A 64 4.25 10.23 -5.59
N ILE A 65 3.63 11.38 -5.88
CA ILE A 65 2.77 12.08 -4.92
C ILE A 65 1.58 11.18 -4.56
N GLY A 66 1.34 11.01 -3.26
CA GLY A 66 0.25 10.20 -2.72
C GLY A 66 0.61 8.73 -2.44
N ILE A 67 1.86 8.32 -2.67
CA ILE A 67 2.34 7.00 -2.21
C ILE A 67 2.53 7.04 -0.69
N LEU A 68 1.93 6.08 0.01
CA LEU A 68 2.07 5.87 1.44
C LEU A 68 3.05 4.72 1.68
N THR A 69 3.98 4.88 2.62
CA THR A 69 4.91 3.82 3.04
C THR A 69 4.69 3.49 4.49
N VAL A 70 4.74 2.21 4.82
CA VAL A 70 4.85 1.75 6.20
C VAL A 70 6.34 1.66 6.52
N GLU A 71 6.81 2.56 7.37
CA GLU A 71 8.15 2.44 7.93
C GLU A 71 8.04 1.74 9.28
N PRO A 72 8.75 0.62 9.49
CA PRO A 72 8.96 0.16 10.85
C PRO A 72 9.64 1.31 11.59
N THR A 73 9.17 1.61 12.79
CA THR A 73 9.82 2.58 13.66
C THR A 73 11.21 2.05 13.99
N ALA A 74 12.19 2.41 13.15
CA ALA A 74 13.59 2.12 13.37
C ALA A 74 14.01 2.98 14.55
N GLY A 75 13.88 2.40 15.72
CA GLY A 75 14.24 3.04 16.95
C GLY A 75 15.16 2.15 17.73
N ASN A 76 16.24 2.77 18.22
CA ASN A 76 16.56 2.67 19.64
C ASN A 76 15.40 3.18 20.55
N VAL A 77 14.15 3.01 20.12
CA VAL A 77 12.92 3.40 20.79
C VAL A 77 12.09 2.13 21.02
N LEU A 78 12.74 1.11 21.59
CA LEU A 78 12.07 0.28 22.58
C LEU A 78 11.38 1.27 23.55
N HIS A 79 10.05 1.24 23.63
CA HIS A 79 9.20 2.16 24.43
C HIS A 79 8.72 3.47 23.78
N ALA A 80 8.72 3.62 22.45
CA ALA A 80 7.91 4.68 21.84
C ALA A 80 6.44 4.38 22.22
N PRO A 81 5.69 5.33 22.83
CA PRO A 81 4.29 5.07 23.14
C PRO A 81 3.55 4.89 21.82
N ILE A 82 3.27 3.62 21.46
CA ILE A 82 2.28 3.29 20.46
C ILE A 82 0.98 3.91 20.96
N SER A 83 0.35 4.76 20.16
CA SER A 83 -0.98 5.26 20.47
C SER A 83 -1.92 4.06 20.48
N THR A 84 -2.16 3.51 21.66
CA THR A 84 -3.02 2.34 21.86
C THR A 84 -4.44 2.64 21.39
N THR A 85 -4.86 3.91 21.45
CA THR A 85 -6.11 4.39 20.87
C THR A 85 -6.18 4.11 19.37
N LEU A 86 -5.19 4.55 18.59
CA LEU A 86 -5.21 4.39 17.13
C LEU A 86 -5.15 2.90 16.72
N LEU A 87 -4.32 2.12 17.43
CA LEU A 87 -4.21 0.68 17.19
C LEU A 87 -5.53 -0.04 17.52
N ASN A 88 -6.16 0.29 18.65
CA ASN A 88 -7.43 -0.29 19.04
C ASN A 88 -8.56 0.12 18.09
N ASP A 89 -8.57 1.36 17.62
CA ASP A 89 -9.55 1.85 16.65
C ASP A 89 -9.42 1.08 15.33
N ALA A 90 -8.19 0.94 14.80
CA ALA A 90 -7.93 0.16 13.60
C ALA A 90 -8.34 -1.32 13.77
N TYR A 91 -8.03 -1.92 14.92
CA TYR A 91 -8.42 -3.30 15.23
C TYR A 91 -9.94 -3.47 15.33
N ASN A 92 -10.65 -2.51 15.94
CA ASN A 92 -12.10 -2.53 16.04
C ASN A 92 -12.78 -2.40 14.66
N ILE A 93 -12.24 -1.55 13.80
CA ILE A 93 -12.68 -1.44 12.40
C ILE A 93 -12.48 -2.77 11.68
N TRP A 94 -11.28 -3.36 11.76
CA TRP A 94 -11.00 -4.65 11.13
C TRP A 94 -11.97 -5.75 11.60
N LYS A 95 -12.21 -5.86 12.91
CA LYS A 95 -13.15 -6.85 13.50
C LYS A 95 -14.59 -6.69 13.00
N HIS A 96 -15.02 -5.47 12.65
CA HIS A 96 -16.35 -5.22 12.09
C HIS A 96 -16.50 -5.82 10.69
N PHE A 97 -15.44 -5.77 9.87
CA PHE A 97 -15.46 -6.24 8.48
C PHE A 97 -15.01 -7.70 8.33
N GLU A 98 -14.19 -8.22 9.24
CA GLU A 98 -13.80 -9.63 9.31
C GLU A 98 -14.28 -10.26 10.64
N PRO A 99 -15.60 -10.50 10.79
CA PRO A 99 -16.10 -11.19 11.96
C PRO A 99 -15.50 -12.60 11.99
N SER A 100 -14.87 -12.94 13.12
CA SER A 100 -14.26 -14.25 13.44
C SER A 100 -15.19 -15.48 13.29
N LYS A 101 -16.46 -15.29 12.88
CA LYS A 101 -17.41 -16.35 12.59
C LYS A 101 -18.15 -16.04 11.29
N PRO A 102 -18.19 -16.96 10.30
CA PRO A 102 -19.13 -16.83 9.19
C PRO A 102 -20.58 -16.79 9.72
N PRO A 103 -21.53 -16.14 9.02
CA PRO A 103 -22.92 -16.17 9.43
C PRO A 103 -23.39 -17.62 9.49
N LEU A 104 -23.99 -18.00 10.63
CA LEU A 104 -24.65 -19.29 10.76
C LEU A 104 -25.83 -19.30 9.80
N GLU A 105 -25.87 -20.25 8.88
CA GLU A 105 -27.07 -20.52 8.10
C GLU A 105 -28.21 -20.89 9.07
N GLU A 106 -29.18 -19.99 9.23
CA GLU A 106 -30.42 -20.30 9.92
C GLU A 106 -31.22 -21.25 9.01
N ASN A 107 -31.41 -22.49 9.49
CA ASN A 107 -32.34 -23.47 8.92
C ASN A 107 -33.79 -23.12 9.27
#